data_AF-A0A2G2GZ54-F1
#
_entry.id   AF-A0A2G2GZ54-F1
#
_cell.length_a   1.000
_cell.length_b   1.000
_cell.length_c   1.000
_cell.angle_alpha   90.00
_cell.angle_beta   90.00
_cell.angle_gamma   90.00
#
_symmetry.space_group_name_H-M   'P 1'
#
loop_
_entity.id
_entity.type
_entity.pdbx_description
1 polymer ?
#
loop_
_entity_poly.entity_id
_entity_poly.type
_entity_poly.pdbx_seq_one_letter_code
_entity_poly.pdbx_strand_id
1 'polypeptide(L)'
;MTHRLLAAATLMLVTTATAWAETEGVPNVKTPEPEKVETQMEETLDDIQNYSVEQKNQAMRVARHAIDDLNQQITLLQGDINSQWRDLSQDARLQKQEALTALKEQQAQLETRYQALQNAGEDNWDAAKLKFQQSWEAAKQGWQSLTAPAPEQE
;
A
#
# COMPACT_ATOMS: atom_id res chain seq x y z
N MET A 1 -1.40 -20.78 -35.93
CA MET A 1 -0.49 -21.37 -34.92
C MET A 1 0.88 -20.78 -35.15
N THR A 2 1.31 -19.83 -34.33
CA THR A 2 2.66 -19.26 -34.39
C THR A 2 3.36 -19.57 -33.08
N HIS A 3 4.48 -20.29 -33.21
CA HIS A 3 5.23 -20.90 -32.14
C HIS A 3 6.09 -19.87 -31.40
N ARG A 4 6.21 -20.07 -30.08
CA ARG A 4 7.10 -19.36 -29.17
C ARG A 4 8.56 -19.71 -29.49
N LEU A 5 9.41 -18.70 -29.59
CA LEU A 5 10.86 -18.86 -29.57
C LEU A 5 11.40 -18.27 -28.28
N LEU A 6 11.91 -19.17 -27.43
CA LEU A 6 12.78 -18.88 -26.31
C LEU A 6 14.16 -18.51 -26.88
N ALA A 7 14.73 -17.39 -26.45
CA ALA A 7 16.13 -17.08 -26.71
C ALA A 7 16.79 -16.72 -25.37
N ALA A 8 17.50 -17.71 -24.82
CA ALA A 8 18.54 -17.50 -23.82
C ALA A 8 19.72 -16.80 -24.50
N ALA A 9 20.20 -15.71 -23.92
CA ALA A 9 21.41 -15.02 -24.37
C ALA A 9 22.37 -14.82 -23.18
N THR A 10 23.35 -15.71 -23.17
CA THR A 10 24.69 -15.71 -22.57
C THR A 10 25.25 -14.40 -22.00
N LEU A 11 25.71 -14.49 -20.75
CA LEU A 11 26.70 -13.63 -20.09
C LEU A 11 28.01 -13.52 -20.89
N MET A 12 28.43 -12.29 -21.21
CA MET A 12 29.83 -11.97 -21.46
C MET A 12 30.28 -10.85 -20.51
N LEU A 13 31.19 -11.20 -19.60
CA LEU A 13 31.95 -10.27 -18.77
C LEU A 13 33.03 -9.61 -19.63
N VAL A 14 32.92 -8.30 -19.85
CA VAL A 14 34.03 -7.46 -20.30
C VAL A 14 34.34 -6.47 -19.21
N THR A 15 35.42 -6.74 -18.48
CA THR A 15 36.07 -5.82 -17.55
C THR A 15 36.97 -4.87 -18.33
N THR A 16 36.54 -3.61 -18.48
CA THR A 16 37.47 -2.50 -18.66
C THR A 16 37.09 -1.40 -17.69
N ALA A 17 37.96 -1.19 -16.70
CA ALA A 17 37.83 -0.13 -15.71
C ALA A 17 38.22 1.20 -16.37
N THR A 18 37.22 2.01 -16.71
CA THR A 18 37.38 3.47 -16.77
C THR A 18 36.65 4.06 -15.59
N ALA A 19 37.45 4.60 -14.67
CA ALA A 19 37.01 5.37 -13.53
C ALA A 19 36.14 6.55 -14.00
N TRP A 20 34.87 6.52 -13.61
CA TRP A 20 34.03 7.70 -13.48
C TRP A 20 33.76 7.86 -11.98
N ALA A 21 34.38 8.86 -11.40
CA ALA A 21 33.86 9.48 -10.20
C ALA A 21 32.54 10.17 -10.58
N GLU A 22 31.44 9.85 -9.90
CA GLU A 22 30.80 10.74 -8.93
C GLU A 22 29.39 10.19 -8.59
N THR A 23 29.23 9.69 -7.36
CA THR A 23 27.98 9.46 -6.63
C THR A 23 27.07 8.28 -7.05
N GLU A 24 27.50 7.06 -6.72
CA GLU A 24 26.55 6.05 -6.23
C GLU A 24 26.30 6.30 -4.74
N GLY A 25 25.06 6.25 -4.25
CA GLY A 25 24.90 6.26 -2.79
C GLY A 25 23.54 6.40 -2.14
N VAL A 26 22.41 6.13 -2.79
CA VAL A 26 21.27 5.49 -2.11
C VAL A 26 20.41 4.81 -3.17
N PRO A 27 20.01 3.54 -2.99
CA PRO A 27 18.82 3.09 -3.68
C PRO A 27 17.72 4.06 -3.25
N ASN A 28 17.16 4.82 -4.20
CA ASN A 28 15.96 5.60 -3.95
C ASN A 28 14.89 4.59 -3.53
N VAL A 29 14.78 4.34 -2.22
CA VAL A 29 13.65 3.64 -1.62
C VAL A 29 12.48 4.46 -2.09
N LYS A 30 11.75 3.97 -3.09
CA LYS A 30 10.72 4.74 -3.76
C LYS A 30 9.73 5.14 -2.68
N THR A 31 9.77 6.42 -2.27
CA THR A 31 8.75 6.98 -1.40
C THR A 31 7.41 6.71 -2.08
N PRO A 32 6.40 6.23 -1.34
CA PRO A 32 5.08 6.02 -1.90
C PRO A 32 4.61 7.29 -2.61
N GLU A 33 4.05 7.14 -3.80
CA GLU A 33 3.37 8.24 -4.50
C GLU A 33 1.95 8.31 -3.92
N PRO A 34 1.61 9.30 -3.06
CA PRO A 34 0.37 9.26 -2.28
C PRO A 34 -0.89 9.17 -3.13
N GLU A 35 -0.98 9.99 -4.17
CA GLU A 35 -2.11 10.02 -5.10
C GLU A 35 -2.33 8.67 -5.80
N LYS A 36 -1.24 7.97 -6.12
CA LYS A 36 -1.31 6.66 -6.76
C LYS A 36 -1.83 5.60 -5.80
N VAL A 37 -1.36 5.61 -4.55
CA VAL A 37 -1.84 4.69 -3.52
C VAL A 37 -3.32 4.94 -3.24
N GLU A 38 -3.73 6.20 -3.13
CA GLU A 38 -5.15 6.56 -2.96
C GLU A 38 -6.02 6.07 -4.11
N THR A 39 -5.60 6.29 -5.35
CA THR A 39 -6.32 5.80 -6.54
C THR A 39 -6.45 4.28 -6.52
N GLN A 40 -5.37 3.56 -6.22
CA GLN A 40 -5.40 2.10 -6.10
C GLN A 40 -6.33 1.60 -5.00
N MET A 41 -6.42 2.35 -3.89
CA MET A 41 -7.35 2.04 -2.81
C MET A 41 -8.81 2.22 -3.24
N GLU A 42 -9.12 3.26 -4.02
CA GLU A 42 -10.46 3.50 -4.54
C GLU A 42 -10.89 2.43 -5.56
N GLU A 43 -10.02 2.12 -6.52
CA GLU A 43 -10.26 1.07 -7.52
C GLU A 43 -10.51 -0.30 -6.84
N THR A 44 -9.72 -0.64 -5.82
CA THR A 44 -9.90 -1.88 -5.06
C THR A 44 -11.26 -1.92 -4.36
N LEU A 45 -11.67 -0.81 -3.75
CA LEU A 45 -12.95 -0.75 -3.04
C LEU A 45 -14.12 -0.94 -4.02
N ASP A 46 -14.01 -0.32 -5.18
CA ASP A 46 -15.00 -0.42 -6.25
C ASP A 46 -15.10 -1.83 -6.85
N ASP A 47 -14.01 -2.57 -6.89
CA ASP A 47 -14.03 -3.99 -7.28
C ASP A 47 -14.74 -4.85 -6.22
N ILE A 48 -14.40 -4.65 -4.94
CA ILE A 48 -14.88 -5.50 -3.84
C ILE A 48 -16.38 -5.27 -3.56
N GLN A 49 -16.88 -4.05 -3.71
CA GLN A 49 -18.30 -3.73 -3.44
C GLN A 49 -19.26 -4.56 -4.30
N ASN A 50 -18.84 -4.90 -5.52
CA ASN A 50 -19.67 -5.52 -6.55
C ASN A 50 -19.66 -7.06 -6.48
N TYR A 51 -18.83 -7.67 -5.64
CA TYR A 51 -18.77 -9.12 -5.54
C TYR A 51 -19.93 -9.72 -4.75
N SER A 52 -20.51 -10.77 -5.33
CA SER A 52 -21.47 -11.66 -4.67
C SER A 52 -20.78 -12.76 -3.86
N VAL A 53 -21.53 -13.50 -3.05
CA VAL A 53 -21.00 -14.61 -2.26
C VAL A 53 -20.48 -15.75 -3.16
N GLU A 54 -21.06 -15.95 -4.35
CA GLU A 54 -20.57 -16.91 -5.35
C GLU A 54 -19.18 -16.53 -5.88
N GLN A 55 -18.89 -15.23 -5.90
CA GLN A 55 -17.59 -14.69 -6.31
C GLN A 55 -16.61 -14.54 -5.14
N LYS A 56 -16.99 -14.97 -3.93
CA LYS A 56 -16.19 -14.83 -2.70
C LYS A 56 -14.73 -15.23 -2.88
N ASN A 57 -14.44 -16.37 -3.49
CA ASN A 57 -13.05 -16.82 -3.66
C ASN A 57 -12.21 -15.85 -4.50
N GLN A 58 -12.81 -15.21 -5.51
CA GLN A 58 -12.16 -14.15 -6.29
C GLN A 58 -12.02 -12.88 -5.45
N ALA A 59 -13.10 -12.47 -4.76
CA ALA A 59 -13.10 -11.32 -3.88
C ALA A 59 -11.99 -11.39 -2.81
N MET A 60 -11.82 -12.56 -2.18
CA MET A 60 -10.80 -12.75 -1.15
C MET A 60 -9.37 -12.62 -1.71
N ARG A 61 -9.12 -13.05 -2.95
CA ARG A 61 -7.79 -12.88 -3.57
C ARG A 61 -7.49 -11.43 -3.87
N VAL A 62 -8.46 -10.69 -4.43
CA VAL A 62 -8.33 -9.25 -4.70
C VAL A 62 -8.11 -8.49 -3.40
N ALA A 63 -8.95 -8.74 -2.38
CA ALA A 63 -8.83 -8.12 -1.07
C ALA A 63 -7.47 -8.41 -0.41
N ARG A 64 -6.97 -9.65 -0.47
CA ARG A 64 -5.66 -10.00 0.09
C ARG A 64 -4.53 -9.24 -0.60
N HIS A 65 -4.53 -9.25 -1.93
CA HIS A 65 -3.50 -8.54 -2.70
C HIS A 65 -3.47 -7.06 -2.37
N ALA A 66 -4.64 -6.42 -2.28
CA ALA A 66 -4.72 -4.99 -1.98
C ALA A 66 -4.31 -4.68 -0.53
N ILE A 67 -4.66 -5.53 0.44
CA ILE A 67 -4.16 -5.41 1.82
C ILE A 67 -2.64 -5.53 1.85
N ASP A 68 -2.07 -6.49 1.13
CA ASP A 68 -0.62 -6.69 1.07
C ASP A 68 0.11 -5.48 0.47
N ASP A 69 -0.42 -4.91 -0.61
CA ASP A 69 0.13 -3.69 -1.20
C ASP A 69 0.04 -2.51 -0.24
N LEU A 70 -1.13 -2.26 0.36
CA LEU A 70 -1.30 -1.22 1.39
C LEU A 70 -0.30 -1.38 2.55
N ASN A 71 -0.10 -2.61 3.04
CA ASN A 71 0.85 -2.89 4.12
C ASN A 71 2.29 -2.55 3.71
N GLN A 72 2.65 -2.82 2.46
CA GLN A 72 3.94 -2.45 1.90
C GLN A 72 4.07 -0.92 1.82
N GLN A 73 3.05 -0.21 1.33
CA GLN A 73 3.05 1.25 1.24
C GLN A 73 3.17 1.91 2.62
N ILE A 74 2.46 1.41 3.64
CA ILE A 74 2.58 1.87 5.03
C ILE A 74 4.00 1.68 5.57
N THR A 75 4.65 0.56 5.23
CA THR A 75 6.04 0.28 5.63
C THR A 75 7.01 1.27 5.00
N LEU A 76 6.83 1.57 3.71
CA LEU A 76 7.64 2.56 3.00
C LEU A 76 7.42 3.97 3.56
N LEU A 77 6.16 4.36 3.83
CA LEU A 77 5.81 5.63 4.45
C LEU A 77 6.45 5.78 5.83
N GLN A 78 6.42 4.73 6.66
CA GLN A 78 7.12 4.75 7.94
C GLN A 78 8.63 4.94 7.78
N GLY A 79 9.23 4.29 6.76
CA GLY A 79 10.65 4.48 6.44
C GLY A 79 10.98 5.92 6.04
N ASP A 80 10.14 6.54 5.21
CA ASP A 80 10.26 7.93 4.77
C ASP A 80 10.19 8.91 5.95
N ILE A 81 9.15 8.78 6.78
CA ILE A 81 8.98 9.58 8.01
C ILE A 81 10.20 9.45 8.94
N ASN A 82 10.74 8.23 9.11
CA ASN A 82 11.92 8.00 9.93
C ASN A 82 13.18 8.67 9.36
N SER A 83 13.33 8.69 8.04
CA SER A 83 14.48 9.29 7.36
C SER A 83 14.52 10.82 7.52
N GLN A 84 13.35 11.46 7.48
CA GLN A 84 13.18 12.90 7.63
C GLN A 84 13.00 13.32 9.09
N TRP A 85 12.96 12.37 10.03
CA TRP A 85 12.58 12.62 11.43
C TRP A 85 13.38 13.75 12.07
N ARG A 86 14.69 13.84 11.78
CA ARG A 86 15.59 14.86 12.34
C ARG A 86 15.24 16.28 11.90
N ASP A 87 14.64 16.43 10.73
CA ASP A 87 14.33 17.72 10.12
C ASP A 87 12.92 18.22 10.48
N LEU A 88 12.08 17.34 11.03
CA LEU A 88 10.75 17.69 11.54
C LEU A 88 10.82 18.48 12.85
N SER A 89 9.90 19.42 13.02
CA SER A 89 9.63 20.09 14.30
C SER A 89 9.07 19.10 15.32
N GLN A 90 9.11 19.47 16.61
CA GLN A 90 8.54 18.62 17.67
C GLN A 90 7.04 18.35 17.46
N ASP A 91 6.27 19.38 17.10
CA ASP A 91 4.84 19.26 16.85
C ASP A 91 4.56 18.35 15.63
N ALA A 92 5.32 18.52 14.54
CA ALA A 92 5.20 17.68 13.36
C ALA A 92 5.53 16.20 13.65
N ARG A 93 6.53 15.94 14.51
CA ARG A 93 6.86 14.59 14.97
C ARG A 93 5.72 13.95 15.76
N LEU A 94 5.13 14.68 16.69
CA LEU A 94 3.99 14.20 17.50
C LEU A 94 2.80 13.88 16.60
N GLN A 95 2.42 14.81 15.71
CA GLN A 95 1.32 14.61 14.76
C GLN A 95 1.55 13.38 13.87
N LYS A 96 2.75 13.23 13.29
CA LYS A 96 3.05 12.06 12.45
C LYS A 96 3.08 10.76 13.26
N GLN A 97 3.55 10.78 14.50
CA GLN A 97 3.56 9.60 15.36
C GLN A 97 2.14 9.16 15.72
N GLU A 98 1.26 10.09 16.09
CA GLU A 98 -0.15 9.83 16.39
C GLU A 98 -0.88 9.29 15.16
N ALA A 99 -0.74 9.95 14.01
CA ALA A 99 -1.37 9.52 12.77
C ALA A 99 -0.84 8.17 12.27
N LEU A 100 0.47 7.88 12.39
CA LEU A 100 1.03 6.57 12.04
C LEU A 100 0.52 5.47 12.98
N THR A 101 0.32 5.79 14.26
CA THR A 101 -0.25 4.85 15.23
C THR A 101 -1.69 4.52 14.86
N ALA A 102 -2.50 5.54 14.59
CA ALA A 102 -3.88 5.37 14.14
C ALA A 102 -3.96 4.54 12.85
N LEU A 103 -3.09 4.79 11.86
CA LEU A 103 -3.07 4.03 10.61
C LEU A 103 -2.72 2.55 10.84
N LYS A 104 -1.80 2.24 11.76
CA LYS A 104 -1.48 0.85 12.13
C LYS A 104 -2.64 0.15 12.84
N GLU A 105 -3.40 0.87 13.67
CA GLU A 105 -4.61 0.32 14.27
C GLU A 105 -5.68 0.03 13.23
N GLN A 106 -5.88 0.94 12.27
CA GLN A 106 -6.79 0.76 11.14
C GLN A 106 -6.38 -0.44 10.27
N GLN A 107 -5.08 -0.60 10.01
CA GLN A 107 -4.50 -1.76 9.32
C GLN A 107 -4.83 -3.09 10.05
N ALA A 108 -4.66 -3.13 11.37
CA ALA A 108 -5.00 -4.32 12.16
C ALA A 108 -6.51 -4.62 12.17
N GLN A 109 -7.34 -3.58 12.23
CA GLN A 109 -8.79 -3.72 12.11
C GLN A 109 -9.19 -4.23 10.72
N LEU A 110 -8.58 -3.71 9.66
CA LEU A 110 -8.82 -4.15 8.29
C LEU A 110 -8.49 -5.64 8.11
N GLU A 111 -7.36 -6.12 8.64
CA GLU A 111 -7.02 -7.55 8.63
C GLU A 111 -8.07 -8.39 9.39
N THR A 112 -8.55 -7.88 10.53
CA THR A 112 -9.63 -8.53 11.29
C THR A 112 -10.93 -8.60 10.47
N ARG A 113 -11.28 -7.52 9.75
CA ARG A 113 -12.48 -7.51 8.88
C ARG A 113 -12.32 -8.42 7.67
N TYR A 114 -11.12 -8.51 7.11
CA TYR A 114 -10.79 -9.45 6.05
C TYR A 114 -11.04 -10.90 6.49
N GLN A 115 -10.57 -11.28 7.68
CA GLN A 115 -10.82 -12.62 8.23
C GLN A 115 -12.32 -12.86 8.48
N ALA A 116 -13.04 -11.86 8.98
CA ALA A 116 -14.50 -11.96 9.15
C ALA A 116 -15.23 -12.16 7.82
N LEU A 117 -14.84 -11.42 6.78
CA LEU A 117 -15.37 -11.56 5.42
C LEU A 117 -15.02 -12.93 4.82
N GLN A 118 -13.80 -13.43 5.05
CA GLN A 118 -13.37 -14.76 4.64
C GLN A 118 -14.24 -15.86 5.26
N ASN A 119 -14.69 -15.67 6.49
CA ASN A 119 -15.53 -16.63 7.22
C ASN A 119 -17.03 -16.43 6.98
N ALA A 120 -17.44 -15.38 6.28
CA ALA A 120 -18.84 -15.09 6.00
C ALA A 120 -19.44 -16.08 4.98
N GLY A 121 -20.67 -16.54 5.23
CA GLY A 121 -21.50 -17.29 4.30
C GLY A 121 -22.58 -16.41 3.68
N GLU A 122 -23.53 -17.02 2.97
CA GLU A 122 -24.61 -16.33 2.26
C GLU A 122 -25.41 -15.39 3.19
N ASP A 123 -25.78 -15.86 4.38
CA ASP A 123 -26.61 -15.11 5.33
C ASP A 123 -25.95 -13.86 5.92
N ASN A 124 -24.62 -13.75 5.89
CA ASN A 124 -23.88 -12.64 6.51
C ASN A 124 -22.82 -12.01 5.60
N TRP A 125 -22.80 -12.36 4.32
CA TRP A 125 -21.85 -11.85 3.32
C TRP A 125 -21.89 -10.33 3.20
N ASP A 126 -23.07 -9.76 2.96
CA ASP A 126 -23.21 -8.32 2.75
C ASP A 126 -22.87 -7.51 4.00
N ALA A 127 -23.25 -8.02 5.18
CA ALA A 127 -22.91 -7.38 6.45
C ALA A 127 -21.40 -7.43 6.73
N ALA A 128 -20.72 -8.52 6.37
CA ALA A 128 -19.27 -8.62 6.50
C ALA A 128 -18.55 -7.72 5.48
N LYS A 129 -19.06 -7.65 4.24
CA LYS A 129 -18.56 -6.78 3.17
C LYS A 129 -18.62 -5.32 3.59
N LEU A 130 -19.76 -4.85 4.11
CA LEU A 130 -19.92 -3.48 4.60
C LEU A 130 -18.89 -3.13 5.68
N LYS A 131 -18.65 -4.03 6.65
CA LYS A 131 -17.63 -3.80 7.70
C LYS A 131 -16.21 -3.76 7.14
N PHE A 132 -15.91 -4.60 6.14
CA PHE A 132 -14.64 -4.55 5.43
C PHE A 132 -14.46 -3.22 4.71
N GLN A 133 -15.46 -2.76 3.95
CA GLN A 133 -15.44 -1.48 3.24
C GLN A 133 -15.20 -0.31 4.19
N GLN A 134 -15.87 -0.30 5.35
CA GLN A 134 -15.67 0.73 6.37
C GLN A 134 -14.23 0.77 6.91
N SER A 135 -13.63 -0.40 7.17
CA SER A 135 -12.23 -0.46 7.61
C SER A 135 -11.24 -0.10 6.50
N TRP A 136 -11.57 -0.39 5.24
CA TRP A 136 -10.77 0.02 4.08
C TRP A 136 -10.77 1.55 3.92
N GLU A 137 -11.94 2.18 3.98
CA GLU A 137 -12.08 3.64 3.95
C GLU A 137 -11.38 4.31 5.14
N ALA A 138 -11.46 3.73 6.35
CA ALA A 138 -10.73 4.24 7.49
C ALA A 138 -9.21 4.21 7.25
N ALA A 139 -8.68 3.13 6.68
CA ALA A 139 -7.26 3.05 6.32
C ALA A 139 -6.89 4.06 5.23
N LYS A 140 -7.77 4.32 4.25
CA LYS A 140 -7.58 5.36 3.22
C LYS A 140 -7.46 6.75 3.85
N GLN A 141 -8.35 7.06 4.79
CA GLN A 141 -8.33 8.34 5.51
C GLN A 141 -7.05 8.49 6.37
N GLY A 142 -6.61 7.42 7.03
CA GLY A 142 -5.35 7.42 7.79
C GLY A 142 -4.13 7.64 6.90
N TRP A 143 -4.12 7.05 5.70
CA TRP A 143 -3.12 7.28 4.68
C TRP A 143 -3.10 8.74 4.22
N GLN A 144 -4.25 9.28 3.82
CA GLN A 144 -4.43 10.67 3.41
C GLN A 144 -3.93 11.65 4.47
N SER A 145 -4.26 11.41 5.74
CA SER A 145 -3.82 12.24 6.86
C SER A 145 -2.30 12.35 6.99
N LEU A 146 -1.57 11.27 6.67
CA LEU A 146 -0.10 11.24 6.75
C LEU A 146 0.62 11.78 5.52
N THR A 147 -0.05 11.75 4.37
CA THR A 147 0.55 11.98 3.05
C THR A 147 0.02 13.22 2.35
N ALA A 148 -1.03 13.86 2.89
CA ALA A 148 -1.52 15.13 2.42
C ALA A 148 -0.38 16.17 2.40
N PRO A 149 -0.27 16.97 1.33
CA PRO A 149 0.68 18.06 1.30
C PRO A 149 0.43 18.99 2.48
N ALA A 150 1.49 19.48 3.12
CA ALA A 150 1.36 20.49 4.16
C ALA A 150 0.57 21.68 3.57
N PRO A 151 -0.40 22.25 4.30
CA PRO A 151 -1.14 23.40 3.80
C PRO A 151 -0.13 24.48 3.40
N GLU A 152 -0.18 24.90 2.14
CA GLU A 152 0.62 26.01 1.64
C GLU A 152 0.34 27.20 2.55
N GLN A 153 1.34 27.63 3.32
CA GLN A 153 1.24 28.85 4.10
C GLN A 153 1.34 30.00 3.10
N GLU A 154 0.19 30.57 2.73
CA GLU A 154 0.09 31.84 1.99
C GLU A 154 0.70 33.01 2.77
#